data_AF-A0A5B7CMZ5-F1
#
_entry.id   AF-A0A5B7CMZ5-F1
#
_cell.length_a   1.000
_cell.length_b   1.000
_cell.length_c   1.000
_cell.angle_alpha   90.00
_cell.angle_beta   90.00
_cell.angle_gamma   90.00
#
_symmetry.space_group_name_H-M   'P 1'
#
loop_
_entity.id
_entity.type
_entity.pdbx_description
1 polymer ?
#
loop_
_entity_poly.entity_id
_entity_poly.type
_entity_poly.pdbx_seq_one_letter_code
_entity_poly.pdbx_strand_id
1 'polypeptide(L)'
;MLHCNHVMNARSYSKAFAAAPPASPGEKKLMCLDPYYNIRPGSCLVLSFGVGQSWHFEDEVAKFGCKVAAFDPTNGLKDHKRGDKINFYSVGISNFRGSKLLGMMRYGKKTVGAVDRYENLLARAGLQGRVVDYLKLDVELSELEFFQDMFFNTPHLLVGVKQIAMEVHHDDEGGKQTQQN
;
A
#
# COMPACT_ATOMS: atom_id res chain seq x y z
N MET A 1 -7.32 21.72 -8.39
CA MET A 1 -6.09 21.43 -7.63
C MET A 1 -6.43 20.29 -6.68
N LEU A 2 -5.73 19.17 -6.77
CA LEU A 2 -5.89 18.03 -5.85
C LEU A 2 -5.19 18.39 -4.53
N HIS A 3 -5.88 18.24 -3.39
CA HIS A 3 -5.38 18.51 -2.05
C HIS A 3 -5.17 17.18 -1.32
N CYS A 4 -3.91 16.77 -1.21
CA CYS A 4 -3.52 15.57 -0.48
C CYS A 4 -2.95 15.97 0.86
N ASN A 5 -3.65 15.58 1.94
CA ASN A 5 -3.29 15.92 3.31
C ASN A 5 -2.71 14.70 4.03
N HIS A 6 -1.94 14.96 5.10
CA HIS A 6 -1.61 13.92 6.08
C HIS A 6 -2.90 13.54 6.82
N VAL A 7 -3.16 12.25 7.01
CA VAL A 7 -4.35 11.78 7.72
C VAL A 7 -4.17 12.11 9.20
N MET A 8 -4.58 13.30 9.64
CA MET A 8 -4.48 13.73 11.04
C MET A 8 -5.72 14.50 11.51
N ASN A 9 -6.29 13.98 12.61
CA ASN A 9 -7.23 14.57 13.58
C ASN A 9 -8.67 14.92 13.12
N ALA A 10 -9.61 14.00 13.37
CA ALA A 10 -11.05 14.16 13.20
C ALA A 10 -11.73 14.92 14.37
N ARG A 11 -11.31 16.15 14.65
CA ARG A 11 -12.03 17.08 15.55
C ARG A 11 -12.18 18.46 14.92
N SER A 12 -13.08 18.56 13.96
CA SER A 12 -13.99 19.70 13.73
C SER A 12 -14.56 19.58 12.33
N TYR A 13 -15.76 19.01 12.22
CA TYR A 13 -16.56 19.12 11.01
C TYR A 13 -17.28 20.47 11.04
N SER A 14 -16.56 21.54 10.70
CA SER A 14 -17.16 22.82 10.30
C SER A 14 -16.12 23.65 9.55
N LYS A 15 -16.36 23.88 8.26
CA LYS A 15 -15.75 24.93 7.42
C LYS A 15 -14.35 25.41 7.81
N ALA A 16 -13.31 24.77 7.30
CA ALA A 16 -12.06 25.41 6.86
C ALA A 16 -11.12 24.33 6.34
N PHE A 17 -10.44 24.63 5.23
CA PHE A 17 -9.31 23.88 4.69
C PHE A 17 -8.29 23.65 5.81
N ALA A 18 -8.12 22.39 6.23
CA ALA A 18 -7.15 22.03 7.25
C ALA A 18 -5.78 21.85 6.59
N ALA A 19 -4.83 22.72 6.94
CA ALA A 19 -3.42 22.54 6.67
C ALA A 19 -2.89 21.35 7.48
N ALA A 20 -2.08 20.50 6.85
CA ALA A 20 -1.42 19.38 7.51
C ALA A 20 -0.39 19.87 8.54
N PRO A 21 -0.46 19.47 9.83
CA PRO A 21 0.63 19.68 10.79
C PRO A 21 1.85 18.79 10.44
N PRO A 22 3.06 19.15 10.91
CA PRO A 22 4.30 18.54 10.45
C PRO A 22 4.35 17.04 10.79
N ALA A 23 4.57 16.22 9.77
CA ALA A 23 4.93 14.81 9.94
C ALA A 23 6.25 14.69 10.71
N SER A 24 6.41 13.61 11.47
CA SER A 24 7.73 13.17 11.94
C SER A 24 8.69 13.08 10.74
N PRO A 25 9.97 13.45 10.88
CA PRO A 25 10.93 13.33 9.79
C PRO A 25 11.08 11.85 9.42
N GLY A 26 10.59 11.42 8.25
CA GLY A 26 10.91 10.10 7.69
C GLY A 26 9.84 9.45 6.81
N GLU A 27 8.56 9.47 7.18
CA GLU A 27 7.53 8.66 6.49
C GLU A 27 6.29 9.50 6.17
N LYS A 28 6.21 10.04 4.94
CA LYS A 28 5.03 10.80 4.48
C LYS A 28 4.28 9.99 3.43
N LYS A 29 3.26 9.23 3.83
CA LYS A 29 2.28 8.64 2.90
C LYS A 29 1.01 9.50 2.95
N LEU A 30 0.59 10.06 1.81
CA LEU A 30 -0.49 11.05 1.72
C LEU A 30 -1.77 10.44 1.15
N MET A 31 -2.91 10.65 1.81
CA MET A 31 -4.22 10.25 1.29
C MET A 31 -5.02 11.51 0.91
N CYS A 32 -5.50 11.59 -0.33
CA CYS A 32 -6.24 12.76 -0.79
C CYS A 32 -7.70 12.64 -0.32
N LEU A 33 -8.17 13.63 0.44
CA LEU A 33 -9.52 13.65 1.01
C LEU A 33 -10.47 14.57 0.25
N ASP A 34 -10.10 14.95 -0.99
CA ASP A 34 -10.98 15.74 -1.85
C ASP A 34 -12.35 15.07 -1.99
N PRO A 35 -13.44 15.88 -2.00
CA PRO A 35 -14.80 15.38 -2.14
C PRO A 35 -15.00 14.46 -3.36
N TYR A 36 -14.21 14.67 -4.41
CA TYR A 36 -14.22 13.84 -5.62
C TYR A 36 -13.98 12.34 -5.33
N TYR A 37 -13.07 12.02 -4.40
CA TYR A 37 -12.79 10.64 -4.02
C TYR A 37 -13.80 10.08 -3.01
N ASN A 38 -14.55 10.95 -2.33
CA ASN A 38 -15.61 10.57 -1.39
C ASN A 38 -15.15 9.51 -0.36
N ILE A 39 -13.93 9.67 0.19
CA ILE A 39 -13.40 8.82 1.25
C ILE A 39 -14.01 9.27 2.57
N ARG A 40 -14.78 8.38 3.22
CA ARG A 40 -15.52 8.69 4.45
C ARG A 40 -15.05 7.84 5.63
N PRO A 41 -14.79 8.44 6.81
CA PRO A 41 -14.58 7.71 8.05
C PRO A 41 -15.63 6.64 8.30
N GLY A 42 -15.20 5.44 8.68
CA GLY A 42 -16.09 4.34 9.04
C GLY A 42 -16.63 3.53 7.85
N SER A 43 -16.48 4.00 6.61
CA SER A 43 -16.96 3.30 5.41
C SER A 43 -15.92 3.17 4.29
N CYS A 44 -14.65 3.52 4.56
CA CYS A 44 -13.54 3.35 3.62
C CYS A 44 -12.83 1.99 3.72
N LEU A 45 -12.30 1.53 2.59
CA LEU A 45 -11.45 0.35 2.46
C LEU A 45 -10.06 0.73 1.93
N VAL A 46 -9.02 0.38 2.69
CA VAL A 46 -7.63 0.57 2.32
C VAL A 46 -6.97 -0.79 2.11
N LEU A 47 -6.26 -0.95 0.98
CA LEU A 47 -5.32 -2.03 0.78
C LEU A 47 -3.90 -1.46 0.92
N SER A 48 -3.09 -2.03 1.79
CA SER A 48 -1.71 -1.61 2.00
C SER A 48 -0.76 -2.76 1.75
N PHE A 49 0.08 -2.62 0.71
CA PHE A 49 1.12 -3.58 0.38
C PHE A 49 2.49 -3.03 0.80
N GLY A 50 3.26 -3.87 1.49
CA GLY A 50 4.56 -3.51 2.06
C GLY A 50 4.41 -2.64 3.30
N VAL A 51 4.15 -3.30 4.43
CA VAL A 51 4.06 -2.65 5.75
C VAL A 51 5.46 -2.37 6.30
N GLY A 52 6.43 -3.22 5.96
CA GLY A 52 7.77 -3.18 6.50
C GLY A 52 7.78 -3.39 8.00
N GLN A 53 8.50 -2.51 8.70
CA GLN A 53 8.62 -2.52 10.16
C GLN A 53 7.77 -1.44 10.85
N SER A 54 7.19 -0.51 10.08
CA SER A 54 6.40 0.62 10.58
C SER A 54 4.93 0.43 10.23
N TRP A 55 4.06 0.43 11.23
CA TRP A 55 2.61 0.34 11.05
C TRP A 55 1.92 1.71 11.03
N HIS A 56 2.70 2.80 10.96
CA HIS A 56 2.20 4.14 11.22
C HIS A 56 1.04 4.51 10.27
N PHE A 57 1.21 4.27 8.96
CA PHE A 57 0.18 4.58 7.97
C PHE A 57 -1.11 3.77 8.24
N GLU A 58 -0.99 2.46 8.41
CA GLU A 58 -2.12 1.54 8.62
C GLU A 58 -2.88 1.90 9.89
N ASP A 59 -2.16 2.21 10.97
CA ASP A 59 -2.74 2.62 12.25
C ASP A 59 -3.47 3.97 12.13
N GLU A 60 -2.91 4.95 11.41
CA GLU A 60 -3.55 6.27 11.22
C GLU A 60 -4.81 6.17 10.36
N VAL A 61 -4.82 5.41 9.26
CA VAL A 61 -6.04 5.24 8.44
C VAL A 61 -7.10 4.39 9.15
N ALA A 62 -6.69 3.44 9.99
CA ALA A 62 -7.60 2.70 10.87
C ALA A 62 -8.25 3.62 11.91
N LYS A 63 -7.47 4.51 12.55
CA LYS A 63 -7.98 5.54 13.47
C LYS A 63 -8.92 6.52 12.76
N PHE A 64 -8.59 6.94 11.54
CA PHE A 64 -9.47 7.75 10.69
C PHE A 64 -10.80 7.05 10.41
N GLY A 65 -10.77 5.72 10.34
CA GLY A 65 -11.97 4.90 10.45
C GLY A 65 -12.06 3.79 9.41
N CYS A 66 -11.09 3.66 8.52
CA CYS A 66 -11.12 2.70 7.42
C CYS A 66 -10.92 1.27 7.92
N LYS A 67 -11.47 0.31 7.16
CA LYS A 67 -11.02 -1.09 7.22
C LYS A 67 -9.74 -1.20 6.38
N VAL A 68 -8.76 -1.93 6.88
CA VAL A 68 -7.45 -2.10 6.24
C VAL A 68 -7.20 -3.59 6.02
N ALA A 69 -6.85 -3.96 4.80
CA ALA A 69 -6.17 -5.22 4.53
C ALA A 69 -4.71 -4.89 4.21
N ALA A 70 -3.81 -5.36 5.09
CA ALA A 70 -2.39 -5.10 5.01
C ALA A 70 -1.66 -6.39 4.57
N PHE A 71 -0.67 -6.26 3.70
CA PHE A 71 0.00 -7.38 3.04
C PHE A 71 1.50 -7.20 3.10
N ASP A 72 2.21 -8.15 3.70
CA ASP A 72 3.67 -8.13 3.72
C ASP A 72 4.26 -9.53 3.98
N PRO A 73 5.06 -10.09 3.06
CA PRO A 73 5.72 -11.38 3.27
C PRO A 73 7.12 -11.26 3.95
N THR A 74 7.59 -10.06 4.27
CA THR A 74 8.99 -9.79 4.66
C THR A 74 9.20 -9.54 6.16
N ASN A 75 8.14 -9.20 6.89
CA ASN A 75 8.23 -8.82 8.31
C ASN A 75 8.23 -10.01 9.29
N GLY A 76 8.15 -11.25 8.78
CA GLY A 76 8.19 -12.48 9.59
C GLY A 76 6.94 -12.77 10.40
N LEU A 77 5.87 -11.99 10.22
CA LEU A 77 4.58 -12.20 10.89
C LEU A 77 3.72 -13.19 10.11
N LYS A 78 2.85 -13.90 10.83
CA LYS A 78 1.77 -14.72 10.23
C LYS A 78 0.52 -13.87 10.05
N ASP A 79 -0.45 -14.36 9.27
CA ASP A 79 -1.77 -13.74 9.17
C ASP A 79 -2.35 -13.51 10.57
N HIS A 80 -2.78 -12.28 10.85
CA HIS A 80 -3.33 -11.90 12.14
C HIS A 80 -4.20 -10.64 12.03
N LYS A 81 -4.96 -10.36 13.09
CA LYS A 81 -5.63 -9.07 13.26
C LYS A 81 -4.75 -8.14 14.07
N ARG A 82 -4.65 -6.88 13.63
CA ARG A 82 -4.05 -5.79 14.41
C ARG A 82 -5.17 -4.83 14.81
N GLY A 83 -5.65 -4.99 16.03
CA GLY A 83 -6.87 -4.31 16.49
C GLY A 83 -8.11 -4.73 15.68
N ASP A 84 -9.15 -3.89 15.70
CA ASP A 84 -10.46 -4.24 15.13
C ASP A 84 -10.59 -3.97 13.63
N LYS A 85 -9.69 -3.16 13.06
CA LYS A 85 -9.84 -2.61 11.71
C LYS A 85 -8.80 -3.08 10.70
N ILE A 86 -7.72 -3.71 11.16
CA ILE A 86 -6.62 -4.13 10.29
C ILE A 86 -6.55 -5.67 10.28
N ASN A 87 -6.73 -6.27 9.10
CA ASN A 87 -6.37 -7.66 8.86
C ASN A 87 -5.03 -7.71 8.11
N PHE A 88 -4.07 -8.43 8.65
CA PHE A 88 -2.77 -8.61 8.03
C PHE A 88 -2.65 -9.99 7.38
N TYR A 89 -2.02 -10.02 6.20
CA TYR A 89 -1.75 -11.21 5.42
C TYR A 89 -0.26 -11.32 5.10
N SER A 90 0.35 -12.45 5.43
CA SER A 90 1.75 -12.76 5.17
C SER A 90 1.94 -13.23 3.73
N VAL A 91 1.74 -12.32 2.78
CA VAL A 91 1.87 -12.57 1.33
C VAL A 91 2.13 -11.26 0.61
N GLY A 92 2.99 -11.28 -0.41
CA GLY A 92 3.26 -10.13 -1.27
C GLY A 92 2.38 -10.08 -2.51
N ILE A 93 2.42 -8.94 -3.20
CA ILE A 93 1.77 -8.74 -4.49
C ILE A 93 2.74 -8.98 -5.64
N SER A 94 2.28 -9.57 -6.74
CA SER A 94 3.04 -9.84 -7.95
C SER A 94 2.09 -10.03 -9.15
N ASN A 95 2.63 -10.30 -10.34
CA ASN A 95 1.88 -10.71 -11.53
C ASN A 95 1.64 -12.23 -11.61
N PHE A 96 2.17 -13.02 -10.69
CA PHE A 96 1.93 -14.46 -10.61
C PHE A 96 1.70 -14.92 -9.17
N ARG A 97 1.19 -16.14 -9.04
CA ARG A 97 1.12 -16.86 -7.77
C ARG A 97 2.33 -17.77 -7.62
N GLY A 98 3.05 -17.64 -6.52
CA GLY A 98 4.18 -18.50 -6.24
C GLY A 98 5.04 -17.98 -5.10
N SER A 99 6.33 -18.23 -5.19
CA SER A 99 7.32 -17.68 -4.28
C SER A 99 8.41 -17.00 -5.09
N LYS A 100 8.92 -15.88 -4.59
CA LYS A 100 10.09 -15.21 -5.19
C LYS A 100 11.00 -14.64 -4.14
N LEU A 101 12.18 -14.23 -4.59
CA LEU A 101 13.14 -13.50 -3.78
C LEU A 101 12.66 -12.06 -3.59
N LEU A 102 12.62 -11.60 -2.34
CA LEU A 102 12.10 -10.30 -1.94
C LEU A 102 13.15 -9.52 -1.15
N GLY A 103 13.05 -8.18 -1.22
CA GLY A 103 13.96 -7.24 -0.58
C GLY A 103 15.04 -6.72 -1.51
N MET A 104 15.46 -5.45 -1.33
CA MET A 104 16.52 -4.85 -2.14
C MET A 104 17.89 -5.40 -1.77
N MET A 105 18.74 -5.56 -2.78
CA MET A 105 20.14 -5.99 -2.63
C MET A 105 20.95 -5.08 -1.69
N ARG A 106 20.70 -3.75 -1.72
CA ARG A 106 21.38 -2.75 -0.89
C ARG A 106 21.14 -2.88 0.62
N TYR A 107 20.07 -3.57 1.04
CA TYR A 107 19.75 -3.80 2.46
C TYR A 107 20.21 -5.17 2.97
N GLY A 108 20.91 -5.96 2.15
CA GLY A 108 21.60 -7.19 2.54
C GLY A 108 20.71 -8.36 2.99
N LYS A 109 19.40 -8.17 3.07
CA LYS A 109 18.45 -9.18 3.54
C LYS A 109 17.50 -9.56 2.41
N LYS A 110 17.78 -10.70 1.77
CA LYS A 110 16.88 -11.33 0.81
C LYS A 110 16.09 -12.43 1.52
N THR A 111 14.79 -12.44 1.35
CA THR A 111 13.92 -13.50 1.85
C THR A 111 13.13 -14.11 0.70
N VAL A 112 12.88 -15.41 0.76
CA VAL A 112 11.90 -16.03 -0.14
C VAL A 112 10.54 -15.88 0.51
N GLY A 113 9.63 -15.17 -0.16
CA GLY A 113 8.27 -14.94 0.32
C GLY A 113 7.24 -15.39 -0.69
N ALA A 114 6.07 -15.79 -0.18
CA ALA A 114 4.92 -16.08 -1.01
C ALA A 114 4.40 -14.77 -1.64
N VAL A 115 4.04 -14.83 -2.92
CA VAL A 115 3.42 -13.74 -3.67
C VAL A 115 2.19 -14.24 -4.42
N ASP A 116 1.24 -13.35 -4.64
CA ASP A 116 0.05 -13.66 -5.43
C ASP A 116 -0.42 -12.44 -6.24
N ARG A 117 -1.31 -12.70 -7.20
CA ARG A 117 -1.95 -11.69 -8.05
C ARG A 117 -2.97 -10.87 -7.27
N TYR A 118 -3.15 -9.62 -7.66
CA TYR A 118 -4.10 -8.71 -6.99
C TYR A 118 -5.51 -9.29 -6.85
N GLU A 119 -6.02 -9.93 -7.91
CA GLU A 119 -7.33 -10.60 -7.92
C GLU A 119 -7.45 -11.67 -6.82
N ASN A 120 -6.42 -12.50 -6.67
CA ASN A 120 -6.38 -13.56 -5.67
C ASN A 120 -6.25 -13.01 -4.25
N LEU A 121 -5.54 -11.88 -4.08
CA LEU A 121 -5.41 -11.21 -2.78
C LEU A 121 -6.73 -10.56 -2.34
N LEU A 122 -7.50 -9.99 -3.27
CA LEU A 122 -8.88 -9.56 -3.01
C LEU A 122 -9.75 -10.75 -2.57
N ALA A 123 -9.67 -11.90 -3.25
CA ALA A 123 -10.39 -13.11 -2.88
C ALA A 123 -10.00 -13.61 -1.49
N ARG A 124 -8.69 -13.71 -1.20
CA ARG A 124 -8.15 -14.12 0.10
C ARG A 124 -8.63 -13.23 1.24
N ALA A 125 -8.76 -11.93 1.00
CA ALA A 125 -9.24 -10.99 2.01
C ALA A 125 -10.78 -10.90 2.10
N GLY A 126 -11.53 -11.60 1.24
CA GLY A 126 -12.99 -11.50 1.16
C GLY A 126 -13.46 -10.13 0.66
N LEU A 127 -12.69 -9.52 -0.24
CA LEU A 127 -12.89 -8.15 -0.74
C LEU A 127 -13.24 -8.11 -2.24
N GLN A 128 -13.54 -9.24 -2.86
CA GLN A 128 -14.00 -9.28 -4.25
C GLN A 128 -15.24 -8.40 -4.45
N GLY A 129 -15.26 -7.65 -5.55
CA GLY A 129 -16.35 -6.73 -5.89
C GLY A 129 -16.47 -5.49 -5.00
N ARG A 130 -15.56 -5.30 -4.02
CA ARG A 130 -15.54 -4.10 -3.18
C ARG A 130 -14.76 -2.98 -3.86
N VAL A 131 -15.25 -1.76 -3.72
CA VAL A 131 -14.48 -0.57 -4.08
C VAL A 131 -13.39 -0.36 -3.04
N VAL A 132 -12.15 -0.20 -3.53
CA VAL A 132 -10.97 0.15 -2.74
C VAL A 132 -10.80 1.66 -2.81
N ASP A 133 -10.94 2.32 -1.67
CA ASP A 133 -10.81 3.78 -1.59
C ASP A 133 -9.36 4.23 -1.76
N TYR A 134 -8.42 3.42 -1.29
CA TYR A 134 -7.00 3.72 -1.37
C TYR A 134 -6.16 2.44 -1.44
N LEU A 135 -5.33 2.35 -2.47
CA LEU A 135 -4.37 1.27 -2.70
C LEU A 135 -2.95 1.82 -2.53
N LYS A 136 -2.29 1.46 -1.42
CA LYS A 136 -0.87 1.73 -1.20
C LYS A 136 -0.02 0.58 -1.74
N LEU A 137 0.94 0.91 -2.60
CA LEU A 137 1.97 0.01 -3.11
C LEU A 137 3.33 0.54 -2.65
N ASP A 138 3.94 -0.15 -1.72
CA ASP A 138 5.22 0.23 -1.12
C ASP A 138 6.05 -1.03 -0.93
N VAL A 139 6.24 -1.75 -2.04
CA VAL A 139 6.76 -3.12 -2.05
C VAL A 139 8.07 -3.14 -2.79
N GLU A 140 9.06 -3.89 -2.29
CA GLU A 140 10.36 -3.92 -2.95
C GLU A 140 10.26 -4.62 -4.32
N LEU A 141 10.28 -3.84 -5.41
CA LEU A 141 10.43 -4.23 -6.82
C LEU A 141 9.20 -4.88 -7.50
N SER A 142 8.06 -4.94 -6.80
CA SER A 142 6.86 -5.64 -7.31
C SER A 142 5.75 -4.70 -7.77
N GLU A 143 6.00 -3.39 -7.76
CA GLU A 143 5.04 -2.37 -8.17
C GLU A 143 4.77 -2.42 -9.67
N LEU A 144 5.83 -2.63 -10.47
CA LEU A 144 5.70 -2.77 -11.92
C LEU A 144 5.06 -4.11 -12.29
N GLU A 145 5.37 -5.18 -11.56
CA GLU A 145 4.69 -6.47 -11.76
C GLU A 145 3.19 -6.36 -11.49
N PHE A 146 2.78 -5.69 -10.42
CA PHE A 146 1.38 -5.40 -10.18
C PHE A 146 0.73 -4.75 -11.42
N PHE A 147 1.34 -3.71 -11.98
CA PHE A 147 0.78 -3.05 -13.16
C PHE A 147 0.81 -3.90 -14.44
N GLN A 148 1.80 -4.79 -14.61
CA GLN A 148 1.79 -5.75 -15.72
C GLN A 148 0.54 -6.63 -15.65
N ASP A 149 0.21 -7.18 -14.48
CA ASP A 149 -1.01 -7.98 -14.35
C ASP A 149 -2.27 -7.15 -14.53
N MET A 150 -2.33 -5.97 -13.90
CA MET A 150 -3.49 -5.09 -13.99
C MET A 150 -3.76 -4.61 -15.40
N PHE A 151 -2.75 -4.29 -16.21
CA PHE A 151 -2.98 -3.78 -17.55
C PHE A 151 -3.27 -4.88 -18.57
N PHE A 152 -2.59 -6.03 -18.48
CA PHE A 152 -2.67 -7.05 -19.53
C PHE A 152 -3.64 -8.18 -19.21
N ASN A 153 -3.93 -8.46 -17.93
CA ASN A 153 -4.75 -9.61 -17.53
C ASN A 153 -6.03 -9.20 -16.76
N THR A 154 -5.96 -8.19 -15.90
CA THR A 154 -7.06 -7.82 -14.98
C THR A 154 -7.46 -6.33 -14.99
N PRO A 155 -7.56 -5.65 -16.15
CA PRO A 155 -7.81 -4.20 -16.19
C PRO A 155 -9.15 -3.78 -15.59
N HIS A 156 -10.12 -4.69 -15.58
CA HIS A 156 -11.42 -4.48 -14.95
C HIS A 156 -11.33 -4.21 -13.44
N LEU A 157 -10.26 -4.66 -12.77
CA LEU A 157 -10.06 -4.42 -11.33
C LEU A 157 -9.63 -2.98 -11.03
N LEU A 158 -9.04 -2.24 -11.99
CA LEU A 158 -8.68 -0.83 -11.79
C LEU A 158 -9.89 0.07 -11.61
N VAL A 159 -11.03 -0.29 -12.23
CA VAL A 159 -12.31 0.44 -12.08
C VAL A 159 -12.78 0.45 -10.62
N GLY A 160 -12.38 -0.56 -9.84
CA GLY A 160 -12.70 -0.68 -8.43
C GLY A 160 -11.80 0.14 -7.50
N VAL A 161 -10.80 0.88 -8.00
CA VAL A 161 -9.83 1.60 -7.17
C VAL A 161 -9.96 3.11 -7.36
N LYS A 162 -10.17 3.86 -6.27
CA LYS A 162 -10.32 5.32 -6.34
C LYS A 162 -8.99 6.07 -6.37
N GLN A 163 -8.02 5.60 -5.59
CA GLN A 163 -6.69 6.20 -5.48
C GLN A 163 -5.63 5.10 -5.40
N ILE A 164 -4.54 5.28 -6.14
CA ILE A 164 -3.33 4.47 -6.04
C ILE A 164 -2.21 5.40 -5.59
N ALA A 165 -1.54 5.03 -4.51
CA ALA A 165 -0.29 5.64 -4.10
C ALA A 165 0.80 4.59 -4.16
N MET A 166 1.91 4.95 -4.79
CA MET A 166 2.99 4.04 -5.08
C MET A 166 4.33 4.69 -4.75
N GLU A 167 5.14 4.01 -3.95
CA GLU A 167 6.58 4.21 -3.95
C GLU A 167 7.15 3.29 -5.02
N VAL A 168 8.01 3.79 -5.91
CA VAL A 168 8.60 2.95 -6.96
C VAL A 168 10.01 2.60 -6.52
N HIS A 169 10.20 1.35 -6.13
CA HIS A 169 11.51 0.78 -5.89
C HIS A 169 12.10 0.28 -7.20
N HIS A 170 13.32 0.69 -7.49
CA HIS A 170 14.12 0.14 -8.57
C HIS A 170 15.37 -0.48 -7.97
N ASP A 171 15.83 -1.60 -8.53
CA ASP A 171 17.14 -2.13 -8.18
C ASP A 171 18.18 -1.11 -8.65
N ASP A 172 18.81 -0.44 -7.69
CA ASP A 172 20.10 0.18 -7.94
C ASP A 172 21.09 -0.96 -8.21
N GLU A 173 21.15 -1.49 -9.43
CA GLU A 173 22.43 -1.97 -9.95
C GLU A 173 23.32 -0.73 -9.97
N GLY A 174 23.99 -0.49 -8.83
CA GLY A 174 24.88 0.64 -8.64
C GLY A 174 25.71 0.80 -9.90
N GLY A 175 25.57 1.95 -10.54
CA GLY A 175 26.27 2.25 -11.78
C GLY A 175 27.73 1.84 -11.61
N LYS A 176 28.10 0.72 -12.24
CA LYS A 176 29.48 0.50 -12.63
C LYS A 176 29.74 1.58 -13.66
N GLN A 177 30.10 2.77 -13.20
CA GLN A 177 30.96 3.62 -13.99
C GLN A 177 32.21 2.79 -14.20
N THR A 178 32.30 2.17 -15.37
CA THR A 178 33.54 1.69 -15.92
C THR A 178 34.48 2.89 -15.88
N GLN A 179 35.42 2.89 -14.94
CA GLN A 179 36.62 3.70 -15.07
C GLN A 179 37.29 3.22 -16.35
N GLN A 180 37.12 4.00 -17.42
CA GLN A 180 37.95 3.90 -18.60
C GLN A 180 39.35 4.36 -18.17
N ASN A 181 40.26 3.39 -18.08
CA ASN A 181 41.70 3.65 -18.12
C ASN A 181 42.16 3.65 -19.57
#